data_AF-A0A060RQ79-F1
#
_entry.id   AF-A0A060RQ79-F1
#
_cell.length_a   1.000
_cell.length_b   1.000
_cell.length_c   1.000
_cell.angle_alpha   90.00
_cell.angle_beta   90.00
_cell.angle_gamma   90.00
#
_symmetry.space_group_name_H-M   'P 1'
#
loop_
_entity.id
_entity.type
_entity.pdbx_description
1 polymer ?
#
loop_
_entity_poly.entity_id
_entity_poly.type
_entity_poly.pdbx_seq_one_letter_code
_entity_poly.pdbx_strand_id
1 'polypeptide(L)'
;GIWYAILSQHATKLAIKKGIEKGIEVGLEKVTEIVSKPLVGQKVFTIPTITELETLIEGKFTDEVTLPGIFKCIYNNINGLVDADRYQLFTTTVKSIAGKPLSGYKDPYYQPAVAAVEKAFAEGKAAEFASHTSLLSNTIIISIVTIIIIVLIMVIIYLVLRYRRKKKMMKKAQYTKLLNQ
;
A
#
# COMPACT_ATOMS: atom_id res chain seq x y z
N GLY A 1 -22.41 11.76 -14.27
CA GLY A 1 -23.36 12.11 -13.19
C GLY A 1 -22.59 12.63 -11.99
N ILE A 2 -23.16 13.59 -11.25
CA ILE A 2 -22.51 14.29 -10.12
C ILE A 2 -21.91 13.30 -9.09
N TRP A 3 -22.59 12.18 -8.85
CA TRP A 3 -22.12 11.08 -7.99
C TRP A 3 -20.79 10.46 -8.41
N TYR A 4 -20.55 10.29 -9.71
CA TYR A 4 -19.29 9.73 -10.24
C TYR A 4 -18.12 10.69 -10.01
N ALA A 5 -18.36 12.00 -10.12
CA ALA A 5 -17.34 13.02 -9.89
C ALA A 5 -16.92 13.06 -8.41
N ILE A 6 -17.88 12.98 -7.49
CA ILE A 6 -17.62 12.97 -6.04
C ILE A 6 -16.82 11.73 -5.64
N LEU A 7 -17.23 10.55 -6.11
CA LEU A 7 -16.52 9.29 -5.81
C LEU A 7 -15.08 9.31 -6.35
N SER A 8 -14.90 9.79 -7.58
CA SER A 8 -13.57 9.93 -8.20
C SER A 8 -12.68 10.88 -7.42
N GLN A 9 -13.19 12.04 -6.99
CA GLN A 9 -12.44 12.98 -6.15
C GLN A 9 -12.05 12.36 -4.80
N HIS A 10 -12.96 11.61 -4.17
CA HIS A 10 -12.68 10.94 -2.90
C HIS A 10 -11.57 9.88 -3.05
N ALA A 11 -11.66 9.02 -4.07
CA ALA A 11 -10.66 8.01 -4.36
C ALA A 11 -9.28 8.64 -4.63
N THR A 12 -9.24 9.75 -5.38
CA THR A 12 -8.01 10.49 -5.65
C THR A 12 -7.40 11.06 -4.37
N LYS A 13 -8.21 11.63 -3.48
CA LYS A 13 -7.75 12.16 -2.18
C LYS A 13 -7.17 11.06 -1.29
N LEU A 14 -7.79 9.88 -1.28
CA LEU A 14 -7.37 8.76 -0.46
C LEU A 14 -6.06 8.15 -0.98
N ALA A 15 -5.91 8.03 -2.31
CA ALA A 15 -4.66 7.62 -2.94
C ALA A 15 -3.54 8.62 -2.65
N ILE A 16 -3.78 9.93 -2.75
CA ILE A 16 -2.80 10.97 -2.38
C ILE A 16 -2.38 10.80 -0.92
N LYS A 17 -3.34 10.62 0.01
CA LYS A 17 -3.02 10.40 1.43
C LYS A 17 -2.11 9.18 1.63
N LYS A 18 -2.39 8.06 0.95
CA LYS A 18 -1.55 6.86 1.03
C LYS A 18 -0.17 7.04 0.41
N GLY A 19 -0.09 7.78 -0.69
CA GLY A 19 1.17 8.23 -1.29
C GLY A 19 2.00 9.06 -0.32
N ILE A 20 1.37 10.05 0.34
CA ILE A 20 2.02 10.92 1.33
C ILE A 20 2.59 10.08 2.48
N GLU A 21 1.79 9.17 3.04
CA GLU A 21 2.21 8.26 4.11
C GLU A 21 3.49 7.49 3.73
N LYS A 22 3.48 6.84 2.56
CA LYS A 22 4.64 6.06 2.08
C LYS A 22 5.83 6.91 1.68
N GLY A 23 5.59 8.07 1.09
CA GLY A 23 6.65 9.03 0.74
C GLY A 23 7.35 9.60 1.98
N ILE A 24 6.61 9.86 3.06
CA ILE A 24 7.17 10.33 4.34
C ILE A 24 7.96 9.22 5.01
N GLU A 25 7.43 7.99 5.09
CA GLU A 25 8.11 6.83 5.69
C GLU A 25 9.52 6.65 5.08
N VAL A 26 9.58 6.49 3.75
CA VAL A 26 10.85 6.34 3.03
C VAL A 26 11.69 7.61 3.09
N GLY A 27 11.06 8.78 3.06
CA GLY A 27 11.75 10.06 3.11
C GLY A 27 12.46 10.32 4.44
N LEU A 28 11.85 9.96 5.57
CA LEU A 28 12.45 10.05 6.90
C LEU A 28 13.64 9.09 7.05
N GLU A 29 13.52 7.86 6.55
CA GLU A 29 14.64 6.93 6.47
C GLU A 29 15.80 7.53 5.65
N LYS A 30 15.51 8.13 4.49
CA LYS A 30 16.54 8.78 3.67
C LYS A 30 17.13 10.03 4.30
N VAL A 31 16.35 10.83 5.02
CA VAL A 31 16.86 11.97 5.80
C VAL A 31 17.86 11.49 6.85
N THR A 32 17.50 10.49 7.64
CA THR A 32 18.39 9.95 8.67
C THR A 32 19.66 9.33 8.07
N GLU A 33 19.55 8.63 6.94
CA GLU A 33 20.70 8.09 6.18
C GLU A 33 21.63 9.22 5.67
N ILE A 34 21.06 10.24 5.04
CA ILE A 34 21.80 11.38 4.48
C ILE A 34 22.53 12.18 5.56
N VAL A 35 21.86 12.39 6.70
CA VAL A 35 22.40 13.17 7.82
C VAL A 35 23.43 12.36 8.60
N SER A 36 23.26 11.04 8.71
CA SER A 36 24.20 10.18 9.45
C SER A 36 25.51 9.93 8.72
N LYS A 37 25.50 9.79 7.37
CA LYS A 37 26.69 9.49 6.57
C LYS A 37 27.90 10.42 6.80
N PRO A 38 27.75 11.76 6.78
CA PRO A 38 28.85 12.69 7.08
C PRO A 38 29.35 12.62 8.53
N LEU A 39 28.60 11.98 9.42
CA LEU A 39 28.84 11.94 10.86
C LEU A 39 29.49 10.62 11.31
N VAL A 40 29.66 9.67 10.39
CA VAL A 40 30.38 8.41 10.61
C VAL A 40 31.84 8.73 10.95
N GLY A 41 32.21 8.57 12.22
CA GLY A 41 33.55 8.88 12.76
C GLY A 41 33.54 9.86 13.94
N GLN A 42 32.42 10.50 14.26
CA GLN A 42 32.29 11.30 15.49
C GLN A 42 31.95 10.42 16.70
N LYS A 43 32.61 10.71 17.84
CA LYS A 43 32.58 9.85 19.05
C LYS A 43 31.20 9.73 19.71
N VAL A 44 30.32 10.73 19.57
CA VAL A 44 28.95 10.70 20.10
C VAL A 44 28.07 11.57 19.21
N PHE A 45 27.13 10.96 18.50
CA PHE A 45 26.07 11.68 17.80
C PHE A 45 24.74 10.98 18.02
N THR A 46 23.71 11.74 18.37
CA THR A 46 22.36 11.23 18.57
C THR A 46 21.46 11.75 17.45
N ILE A 47 20.68 10.85 16.84
CA ILE A 47 19.69 11.18 15.82
C ILE A 47 18.31 10.99 16.47
N PRO A 48 17.34 11.89 16.21
CA PRO A 48 15.96 11.64 16.59
C PRO A 48 15.46 10.33 15.95
N THR A 49 14.65 9.58 16.68
CA THR A 49 13.94 8.43 16.14
C THR A 49 13.01 8.84 15.01
N ILE A 50 12.69 7.91 14.10
CA ILE A 50 11.73 8.18 13.01
C ILE A 50 10.39 8.65 13.57
N THR A 51 9.93 8.07 14.68
CA THR A 51 8.70 8.46 15.38
C THR A 51 8.74 9.90 15.89
N GLU A 52 9.88 10.39 16.40
CA GLU A 52 10.01 11.80 16.77
C GLU A 52 9.96 12.71 15.54
N LEU A 53 10.58 12.32 14.43
CA LEU A 53 10.53 13.10 13.19
C LEU A 53 9.15 13.10 12.53
N GLU A 54 8.39 12.01 12.65
CA GLU A 54 7.00 11.94 12.17
C GLU A 54 6.12 13.01 12.83
N THR A 55 6.28 13.26 14.13
CA THR A 55 5.52 14.32 14.84
C THR A 55 5.77 15.72 14.27
N LEU A 56 6.93 15.97 13.66
CA LEU A 56 7.26 17.27 13.06
C LEU A 56 6.61 17.47 11.68
N ILE A 57 6.22 16.37 11.05
CA ILE A 57 5.75 16.32 9.67
C ILE A 57 4.23 16.07 9.60
N GLU A 58 3.63 15.62 10.69
CA GLU A 58 2.21 15.29 10.75
C GLU A 58 1.32 16.43 10.24
N GLY A 59 0.49 16.11 9.25
CA GLY A 59 -0.47 17.04 8.64
C GLY A 59 0.15 18.20 7.85
N LYS A 60 1.47 18.18 7.57
CA LYS A 60 2.15 19.28 6.85
C LYS A 60 2.19 19.10 5.33
N PHE A 61 2.02 17.87 4.84
CA PHE A 61 1.96 17.55 3.42
C PHE A 61 0.52 17.31 2.97
N THR A 62 0.07 18.01 1.93
CA THR A 62 -1.30 17.94 1.39
C THR A 62 -1.37 17.39 -0.03
N ASP A 63 -0.32 17.60 -0.82
CA ASP A 63 -0.34 17.31 -2.25
C ASP A 63 0.78 16.34 -2.64
N GLU A 64 2.02 16.82 -2.67
CA GLU A 64 3.20 16.05 -3.08
C GLU A 64 4.24 16.00 -1.95
N VAL A 65 4.90 14.85 -1.83
CA VAL A 65 6.02 14.66 -0.90
C VAL A 65 7.29 14.56 -1.71
N THR A 66 8.23 15.47 -1.44
CA THR A 66 9.55 15.49 -2.07
C THR A 66 10.63 15.56 -1.01
N LEU A 67 11.81 15.00 -1.28
CA LEU A 67 12.94 15.02 -0.34
C LEU A 67 13.31 16.45 0.12
N PRO A 68 13.41 17.47 -0.76
CA PRO A 68 13.65 18.86 -0.32
C PRO A 68 12.53 19.40 0.57
N GLY A 69 11.27 19.05 0.23
CA GLY A 69 10.10 19.40 1.03
C GLY A 69 10.18 18.82 2.45
N ILE A 70 10.60 17.56 2.58
CA ILE A 70 10.79 16.88 3.88
C ILE A 70 11.88 17.59 4.69
N PHE A 71 13.06 17.84 4.12
CA PHE A 71 14.13 18.57 4.81
C PHE A 71 13.66 19.95 5.28
N LYS A 72 12.96 20.70 4.42
CA LYS A 72 12.42 22.01 4.77
C LYS A 72 11.35 21.94 5.86
N CYS A 73 10.49 20.92 5.82
CA CYS A 73 9.46 20.71 6.83
C CYS A 73 10.08 20.41 8.20
N ILE A 74 11.04 19.49 8.27
CA ILE A 74 11.75 19.17 9.51
C ILE A 74 12.45 20.41 10.05
N TYR A 75 13.17 21.13 9.20
CA TYR A 75 13.87 22.37 9.60
C TYR A 75 12.92 23.42 10.20
N ASN A 76 11.77 23.67 9.57
CA ASN A 76 10.82 24.66 10.04
C ASN A 76 10.13 24.27 11.36
N ASN A 77 10.02 22.97 11.65
CA ASN A 77 9.33 22.46 12.84
C ASN A 77 10.31 21.94 13.90
N ILE A 78 11.61 22.23 13.79
CA ILE A 78 12.67 21.61 14.60
C ILE A 78 12.52 21.87 16.11
N ASN A 79 11.87 22.98 16.48
CA ASN A 79 11.55 23.33 17.86
C ASN A 79 10.49 22.42 18.50
N GLY A 80 9.81 21.59 17.71
CA GLY A 80 8.90 20.57 18.20
C GLY A 80 9.60 19.34 18.79
N LEU A 81 10.92 19.22 18.62
CA LEU A 81 11.71 18.16 19.26
C LEU A 81 11.88 18.46 20.75
N VAL A 82 11.49 17.50 21.59
CA VAL A 82 11.52 17.61 23.07
C VAL A 82 12.94 17.87 23.59
N ASP A 83 13.97 17.33 22.92
CA ASP A 83 15.39 17.46 23.29
C ASP A 83 16.24 18.05 22.15
N ALA A 84 15.85 19.21 21.58
CA ALA A 84 16.54 19.82 20.45
C ALA A 84 18.07 20.01 20.67
N ASP A 85 18.48 20.28 21.91
CA ASP A 85 19.89 20.42 22.31
C ASP A 85 20.69 19.11 22.18
N ARG A 86 20.06 17.94 22.42
CA ARG A 86 20.69 16.62 22.23
C ARG A 86 20.98 16.35 20.74
N TYR A 87 20.16 16.92 19.87
CA TYR A 87 20.20 16.68 18.43
C TYR A 87 20.94 17.78 17.66
N GLN A 88 21.75 18.61 18.32
CA GLN A 88 22.39 19.80 17.72
C GLN A 88 23.11 19.52 16.38
N LEU A 89 23.81 18.39 16.28
CA LEU A 89 24.51 18.02 15.05
C LEU A 89 23.53 17.67 13.91
N PHE A 90 22.45 16.97 14.25
CA PHE A 90 21.38 16.59 13.33
C PHE A 90 20.70 17.85 12.82
N THR A 91 20.28 18.72 13.74
CA THR A 91 19.54 19.94 13.42
C THR A 91 20.37 20.91 12.58
N THR A 92 21.66 21.03 12.87
CA THR A 92 22.60 21.84 12.07
C THR A 92 22.77 21.29 10.66
N THR A 93 22.88 19.97 10.53
CA THR A 93 23.04 19.31 9.22
C THR A 93 21.76 19.42 8.39
N VAL A 94 20.60 19.17 9.01
CA VAL A 94 19.28 19.37 8.39
C VAL A 94 19.09 20.80 7.92
N LYS A 95 19.44 21.80 8.74
CA LYS A 95 19.39 23.23 8.37
C LYS A 95 20.25 23.51 7.13
N SER A 96 21.46 22.98 7.09
CA SER A 96 22.38 23.15 5.95
C SER A 96 21.81 22.55 4.66
N ILE A 97 21.22 21.36 4.73
CA ILE A 97 20.62 20.67 3.58
C ILE A 97 19.31 21.33 3.15
N ALA A 98 18.45 21.69 4.10
CA ALA A 98 17.18 22.39 3.84
C ALA A 98 17.37 23.76 3.20
N GLY A 99 18.49 24.43 3.49
CA GLY A 99 18.86 25.71 2.87
C GLY A 99 19.39 25.61 1.44
N LYS A 100 19.64 24.40 0.91
CA LYS A 100 20.13 24.24 -0.46
C LYS A 100 19.04 24.58 -1.48
N PRO A 101 19.39 25.23 -2.62
CA PRO A 101 18.46 25.37 -3.73
C PRO A 101 18.11 24.00 -4.32
N LEU A 102 16.99 23.92 -5.06
CA LEU A 102 16.57 22.67 -5.72
C LEU A 102 17.64 22.09 -6.65
N SER A 103 18.48 22.94 -7.26
CA SER A 103 19.63 22.49 -8.05
C SER A 103 20.65 21.68 -7.24
N GLY A 104 20.78 21.93 -5.94
CA GLY A 104 21.66 21.19 -5.05
C GLY A 104 21.24 19.73 -4.83
N TYR A 105 19.96 19.41 -5.06
CA TYR A 105 19.46 18.03 -4.98
C TYR A 105 19.69 17.23 -6.26
N LYS A 106 20.17 17.87 -7.34
CA LYS A 106 20.60 17.20 -8.57
C LYS A 106 21.97 16.52 -8.43
N ASP A 107 22.68 16.78 -7.34
CA ASP A 107 23.92 16.10 -7.01
C ASP A 107 23.68 14.57 -6.92
N PRO A 108 24.52 13.73 -7.56
CA PRO A 108 24.41 12.27 -7.50
C PRO A 108 24.30 11.69 -6.09
N TYR A 109 24.76 12.41 -5.08
CA TYR A 109 24.61 12.03 -3.68
C TYR A 109 23.14 12.00 -3.22
N TYR A 110 22.31 12.97 -3.61
CA TYR A 110 20.90 13.06 -3.17
C TYR A 110 19.93 12.37 -4.14
N GLN A 111 20.30 12.22 -5.41
CA GLN A 111 19.43 11.65 -6.45
C GLN A 111 18.83 10.27 -6.10
N PRO A 112 19.56 9.31 -5.51
CA PRO A 112 18.99 8.04 -5.08
C PRO A 112 17.87 8.21 -4.04
N ALA A 113 18.03 9.16 -3.11
CA ALA A 113 17.03 9.44 -2.09
C ALA A 113 15.82 10.19 -2.68
N VAL A 114 16.04 11.13 -3.60
CA VAL A 114 14.97 11.82 -4.33
C VAL A 114 14.12 10.80 -5.09
N ALA A 115 14.75 9.93 -5.87
CA ALA A 115 14.08 8.89 -6.63
C ALA A 115 13.34 7.89 -5.71
N ALA A 116 13.92 7.54 -4.56
CA ALA A 116 13.28 6.66 -3.60
C ALA A 116 11.98 7.26 -3.02
N VAL A 117 11.99 8.56 -2.68
CA VAL A 117 10.80 9.26 -2.17
C VAL A 117 9.72 9.38 -3.24
N GLU A 118 10.10 9.79 -4.45
CA GLU A 118 9.17 9.90 -5.59
C GLU A 118 8.56 8.55 -5.93
N LYS A 119 9.38 7.50 -5.96
CA LYS A 119 8.93 6.12 -6.19
C LYS A 119 7.98 5.66 -5.08
N ALA A 120 8.33 5.85 -3.81
CA ALA A 120 7.50 5.44 -2.68
C ALA A 120 6.15 6.18 -2.68
N PHE A 121 6.14 7.47 -3.02
CA PHE A 121 4.92 8.25 -3.17
C PHE A 121 4.04 7.71 -4.32
N ALA A 122 4.63 7.43 -5.48
CA ALA A 122 3.92 6.87 -6.63
C ALA A 122 3.37 5.46 -6.35
N GLU A 123 4.18 4.59 -5.74
CA GLU A 123 3.78 3.23 -5.35
C GLU A 123 2.70 3.25 -4.27
N GLY A 124 2.77 4.15 -3.29
CA GLY A 124 1.73 4.32 -2.27
C GLY A 124 0.38 4.72 -2.89
N LYS A 125 0.38 5.63 -3.86
CA LYS A 125 -0.83 5.98 -4.63
C LYS A 125 -1.37 4.79 -5.42
N ALA A 126 -0.49 4.09 -6.12
CA ALA A 126 -0.87 2.94 -6.96
C ALA A 126 -1.42 1.78 -6.11
N ALA A 127 -0.82 1.51 -4.96
CA ALA A 127 -1.24 0.47 -4.03
C ALA A 127 -2.65 0.71 -3.50
N GLU A 128 -3.03 1.98 -3.25
CA GLU A 128 -4.39 2.31 -2.84
C GLU A 128 -5.41 1.96 -3.94
N PHE A 129 -5.14 2.29 -5.20
CA PHE A 129 -6.03 1.89 -6.29
C PHE A 129 -6.06 0.37 -6.51
N ALA A 130 -4.92 -0.30 -6.32
CA ALA A 130 -4.81 -1.75 -6.46
C ALA A 130 -5.57 -2.50 -5.34
N SER A 131 -5.61 -1.97 -4.12
CA SER A 131 -6.34 -2.59 -3.00
C SER A 131 -7.85 -2.62 -3.29
N HIS A 132 -8.43 -1.53 -3.80
CA HIS A 132 -9.87 -1.49 -4.16
C HIS A 132 -10.20 -2.41 -5.35
N THR A 133 -9.34 -2.49 -6.36
CA THR A 133 -9.56 -3.37 -7.53
C THR A 133 -9.33 -4.84 -7.21
N SER A 134 -8.37 -5.17 -6.34
CA SER A 134 -8.12 -6.55 -5.91
C SER A 134 -9.24 -7.08 -5.01
N LEU A 135 -9.86 -6.25 -4.17
CA LEU A 135 -11.06 -6.62 -3.41
C LEU A 135 -12.24 -6.97 -4.33
N LEU A 136 -12.48 -6.14 -5.35
CA LEU A 136 -13.49 -6.43 -6.39
C LEU A 136 -13.16 -7.75 -7.10
N SER A 137 -11.90 -7.96 -7.47
CA SER A 137 -11.46 -9.18 -8.15
C SER A 137 -11.66 -10.44 -7.30
N ASN A 138 -11.29 -10.39 -6.01
CA ASN A 138 -11.48 -11.52 -5.10
C ASN A 138 -12.95 -11.85 -4.91
N THR A 139 -13.81 -10.83 -4.80
CA THR A 139 -15.26 -11.01 -4.70
C THR A 139 -15.83 -11.67 -5.96
N ILE A 140 -15.37 -11.26 -7.14
CA ILE A 140 -15.76 -11.86 -8.42
C ILE A 140 -15.33 -13.34 -8.48
N ILE A 141 -14.10 -13.65 -8.06
CA ILE A 141 -13.58 -15.03 -8.03
C ILE A 141 -14.44 -15.91 -7.09
N ILE A 142 -14.74 -15.44 -5.88
CA ILE A 142 -15.59 -16.16 -4.92
C ILE A 142 -16.98 -16.41 -5.52
N SER A 143 -17.56 -15.43 -6.21
CA SER A 143 -18.87 -15.59 -6.87
C SER A 143 -18.84 -16.69 -7.94
N ILE A 144 -17.80 -16.73 -8.78
CA ILE A 144 -17.66 -17.75 -9.83
C ILE A 144 -17.51 -19.15 -9.23
N VAL A 145 -16.64 -19.30 -8.22
CA VAL A 145 -16.42 -20.57 -7.52
C VAL A 145 -17.73 -21.06 -6.88
N THR A 146 -18.51 -20.15 -6.28
CA THR A 146 -19.81 -20.47 -5.69
C THR A 146 -20.80 -21.05 -6.72
N ILE A 147 -20.90 -20.45 -7.91
CA ILE A 147 -21.76 -20.95 -8.99
C ILE A 147 -21.32 -22.36 -9.43
N ILE A 148 -20.02 -22.60 -9.59
CA ILE A 148 -19.47 -23.90 -9.97
C ILE A 148 -19.85 -24.98 -8.95
N ILE A 149 -19.77 -24.68 -7.65
CA ILE A 149 -20.15 -25.61 -6.58
C ILE A 149 -21.65 -25.97 -6.67
N ILE A 150 -22.52 -24.98 -6.87
CA ILE A 150 -23.97 -25.22 -7.02
C ILE A 150 -24.27 -26.12 -8.22
N VAL A 151 -23.61 -25.87 -9.36
CA VAL A 151 -23.75 -26.70 -10.57
C VAL A 151 -23.24 -28.12 -10.32
N LEU A 152 -22.11 -28.29 -9.64
CA LEU A 152 -21.56 -29.60 -9.25
C LEU A 152 -22.54 -30.40 -8.40
N ILE A 153 -23.15 -29.77 -7.38
CA ILE A 153 -24.16 -30.40 -6.52
C ILE A 153 -25.37 -30.85 -7.36
N MET A 154 -25.86 -29.99 -8.25
CA MET A 154 -26.97 -30.32 -9.17
C MET A 154 -26.63 -31.52 -10.05
N VAL A 155 -25.41 -31.59 -10.59
CA VAL A 155 -24.94 -32.71 -11.41
C VAL A 155 -24.86 -34.00 -10.60
N ILE A 156 -24.32 -33.99 -9.38
CA ILE A 156 -24.23 -35.18 -8.52
C ILE A 156 -25.63 -35.70 -8.18
N ILE A 157 -26.53 -34.84 -7.71
CA ILE A 157 -27.91 -35.22 -7.40
C ILE A 157 -28.60 -35.75 -8.66
N TYR A 158 -28.43 -35.09 -9.81
CA TYR A 158 -28.96 -35.54 -11.09
C TYR A 158 -28.45 -36.93 -11.47
N LEU A 159 -27.15 -37.19 -11.34
CA LEU A 159 -26.55 -38.50 -11.63
C LEU A 159 -27.12 -39.58 -10.71
N VAL A 160 -27.26 -39.30 -9.41
CA VAL A 160 -27.87 -40.22 -8.45
C VAL A 160 -29.32 -40.52 -8.84
N LEU A 161 -30.12 -39.51 -9.16
CA LEU A 161 -31.51 -39.68 -9.59
C LEU A 161 -31.63 -40.44 -10.91
N ARG A 162 -30.74 -40.16 -11.88
CA ARG A 162 -30.69 -40.84 -13.17
C ARG A 162 -30.31 -42.31 -12.99
N TYR A 163 -29.33 -42.59 -12.14
CA TYR A 163 -28.91 -43.95 -11.81
C TYR A 163 -30.03 -44.73 -11.13
N ARG A 164 -30.73 -44.13 -10.17
CA ARG A 164 -31.91 -44.75 -9.51
C ARG A 164 -33.01 -45.09 -10.51
N ARG A 165 -33.32 -44.21 -11.47
CA ARG A 165 -34.33 -44.47 -12.52
C ARG A 165 -33.93 -45.63 -13.42
N LYS A 166 -32.68 -45.68 -13.90
CA LYS A 166 -32.20 -46.81 -14.72
C LYS A 166 -32.25 -48.14 -13.97
N LYS A 167 -31.85 -48.18 -12.70
CA LYS A 167 -31.89 -49.40 -11.88
C LYS A 167 -33.33 -49.93 -11.70
N LYS A 168 -34.32 -49.04 -11.54
CA LYS A 168 -35.75 -49.45 -11.48
C LYS A 168 -36.22 -50.10 -12.79
N MET A 169 -35.82 -49.57 -13.95
CA MET A 169 -36.24 -50.14 -15.24
C MET A 169 -35.60 -51.51 -15.52
N MET A 170 -34.32 -51.70 -15.18
CA MET A 170 -33.66 -53.00 -15.34
C MET A 170 -34.32 -54.10 -14.50
N LYS A 171 -34.70 -53.80 -13.25
CA LYS A 171 -35.44 -54.75 -12.42
C LYS A 171 -36.78 -55.14 -13.04
N LYS A 172 -37.55 -54.16 -13.55
CA LYS A 172 -38.84 -54.44 -14.23
C LYS A 172 -38.68 -55.37 -15.42
N ALA A 173 -37.65 -55.19 -16.24
CA ALA A 173 -37.38 -56.04 -17.41
C ALA A 173 -37.06 -57.50 -17.04
N GLN A 174 -36.40 -57.73 -15.90
CA GLN A 174 -36.14 -59.08 -15.39
C GLN A 174 -37.42 -59.76 -14.89
N TYR A 175 -38.28 -59.05 -14.16
CA TYR A 175 -39.57 -59.60 -13.72
C TYR A 175 -40.47 -59.95 -14.90
N THR A 176 -40.53 -59.11 -15.94
CA THR A 176 -41.29 -59.44 -17.16
C THR A 176 -40.73 -60.65 -17.90
N LYS A 177 -39.42 -60.93 -17.80
CA LYS A 177 -38.85 -62.16 -18.38
C LYS A 177 -39.21 -63.41 -17.58
N LEU A 178 -39.16 -63.34 -16.25
CA LEU A 178 -39.48 -64.47 -15.38
C LEU A 178 -40.98 -64.84 -15.40
N LEU A 179 -41.86 -63.87 -15.65
CA LEU A 179 -43.31 -64.09 -15.73
C LEU A 179 -43.80 -64.61 -17.09
N ASN A 180 -42.94 -64.59 -18.12
CA ASN A 180 -43.27 -65.01 -19.48
C ASN A 180 -42.71 -66.40 -19.83
N GLN A 181 -42.14 -67.10 -18.84
CA GLN A 181 -41.91 -68.55 -18.86
C GLN A 181 -43.03 -69.23 -18.07
#